data_AF-A0A7V2PUY6-F1
#
_entry.id   AF-A0A7V2PUY6-F1
#
_cell.length_a   1.000
_cell.length_b   1.000
_cell.length_c   1.000
_cell.angle_alpha   90.00
_cell.angle_beta   90.00
_cell.angle_gamma   90.00
#
_symmetry.space_group_name_H-M   'P 1'
#
loop_
_entity.id
_entity.type
_entity.pdbx_description
1 polymer ?
#
loop_
_entity_poly.entity_id
_entity_poly.type
_entity_poly.pdbx_seq_one_letter_code
_entity_poly.pdbx_strand_id
1 'polypeptide(L)'
;MMRIDLVFQHAIISLVGLGIGAIVGIPPGYAISRLAKRLSSDNAHFQKRFLFVPWRTLLVASLLVFLYPVIIMIPLGLGLLSGILSVGVNIFLIALVMTVDAYLIRQRADDEKVRISSVVRTLSVLSILLATQVGIVSGLGLGYEAYKNIRLLNFNAAIGSWLWMIFLALILDLVFGLVQYLFMKNKIQPAIAEEYQTT
;
A
#
# COMPACT_ATOMS: atom_id res chain seq x y z
N MET A 1 11.69 -1.64 -35.45
CA MET A 1 11.50 -3.08 -35.15
C MET A 1 11.63 -3.27 -33.65
N MET A 2 10.53 -3.53 -32.93
CA MET A 2 10.59 -3.79 -31.49
C MET A 2 11.27 -5.14 -31.28
N ARG A 3 12.32 -5.19 -30.45
CA ARG A 3 13.04 -6.45 -30.19
C ARG A 3 12.12 -7.39 -29.41
N ILE A 4 11.77 -8.53 -30.02
CA ILE A 4 10.93 -9.58 -29.41
C ILE A 4 11.49 -9.99 -28.03
N ASP A 5 12.82 -9.99 -27.89
CA ASP A 5 13.51 -10.29 -26.63
C ASP A 5 13.12 -9.36 -25.47
N LEU A 6 12.89 -8.06 -25.74
CA LEU A 6 12.50 -7.09 -24.70
C LEU A 6 11.09 -7.34 -24.20
N VAL A 7 10.17 -7.67 -25.10
CA VAL A 7 8.78 -8.01 -24.74
C VAL A 7 8.76 -9.28 -23.89
N PHE A 8 9.52 -10.29 -24.31
CA PHE A 8 9.60 -11.56 -23.61
C PHE A 8 10.23 -11.41 -22.21
N GLN A 9 11.30 -10.63 -22.08
CA GLN A 9 11.89 -10.30 -20.78
C GLN A 9 10.89 -9.58 -19.87
N HIS A 10 10.18 -8.57 -20.39
CA HIS A 10 9.20 -7.83 -19.60
C HIS A 10 8.03 -8.72 -19.14
N ALA A 11 7.57 -9.63 -20.01
CA ALA A 11 6.55 -10.61 -19.68
C ALA A 11 7.00 -11.56 -18.57
N ILE A 12 8.24 -12.08 -18.64
CA ILE A 12 8.80 -12.94 -17.58
C ILE A 12 8.88 -12.17 -16.25
N ILE A 13 9.43 -10.95 -16.26
CA ILE A 13 9.55 -10.12 -15.04
C ILE A 13 8.17 -9.94 -14.40
N SER A 14 7.17 -9.63 -15.21
CA SER A 14 5.81 -9.37 -14.74
C SER A 14 5.13 -10.63 -14.23
N LEU A 15 5.17 -11.75 -14.97
CA LEU A 15 4.50 -12.99 -14.61
C LEU A 15 5.13 -13.67 -13.39
N VAL A 16 6.47 -13.75 -13.37
CA VAL A 16 7.21 -14.38 -12.25
C VAL A 16 7.06 -13.53 -10.99
N GLY A 17 7.24 -12.21 -11.11
CA GLY A 17 7.00 -11.29 -10.01
C GLY A 17 5.58 -11.39 -9.49
N LEU A 18 4.58 -11.48 -10.38
CA LEU A 18 3.18 -11.61 -10.01
C LEU A 18 2.89 -12.91 -9.27
N GLY A 19 3.33 -14.05 -9.81
CA GLY A 19 3.11 -15.35 -9.20
C GLY A 19 3.73 -15.43 -7.80
N ILE A 20 5.04 -15.14 -7.70
CA ILE A 20 5.77 -15.21 -6.44
C ILE A 20 5.21 -14.20 -5.44
N GLY A 21 5.04 -12.95 -5.85
CA GLY A 21 4.54 -11.88 -4.98
C GLY A 21 3.17 -12.22 -4.41
N ALA A 22 2.21 -12.62 -5.25
CA ALA A 22 0.85 -12.93 -4.81
C ALA A 22 0.81 -14.16 -3.88
N ILE A 23 1.50 -15.25 -4.25
CA ILE A 23 1.53 -16.48 -3.44
C ILE A 23 2.14 -16.22 -2.06
N VAL A 24 3.23 -15.45 -2.01
CA VAL A 24 3.94 -15.16 -0.76
C VAL A 24 3.21 -14.08 0.06
N GLY A 25 2.45 -13.16 -0.57
CA GLY A 25 1.79 -12.03 0.10
C GLY A 25 0.47 -12.38 0.78
N ILE A 26 -0.28 -13.36 0.27
CA ILE A 26 -1.58 -13.74 0.83
C ILE A 26 -1.46 -14.34 2.26
N PRO A 27 -0.58 -15.32 2.54
CA PRO A 27 -0.45 -15.90 3.88
C PRO A 27 -0.13 -14.90 5.01
N PRO A 28 0.85 -13.99 4.89
CA PRO A 28 1.11 -12.99 5.92
C PRO A 28 -0.04 -11.98 6.03
N GLY A 29 -0.68 -11.58 4.92
CA GLY A 29 -1.86 -10.73 4.98
C GLY A 29 -3.00 -11.39 5.78
N TYR A 30 -3.22 -12.68 5.59
CA TYR A 30 -4.16 -13.46 6.38
C TYR A 30 -3.77 -13.50 7.87
N ALA A 31 -2.51 -13.77 8.19
CA ALA A 31 -2.02 -13.80 9.57
C ALA A 31 -2.19 -12.43 10.27
N ILE A 32 -1.83 -11.34 9.59
CA ILE A 32 -2.00 -9.96 10.09
C ILE A 32 -3.48 -9.66 10.34
N SER A 33 -4.38 -10.02 9.41
CA SER A 33 -5.82 -9.80 9.59
C SER A 33 -6.38 -10.54 10.81
N ARG A 34 -5.93 -11.77 11.06
CA ARG A 34 -6.30 -12.54 12.26
C ARG A 34 -5.78 -11.88 13.54
N LEU A 35 -4.55 -11.38 13.53
CA LEU A 35 -3.96 -10.68 14.67
C LEU A 35 -4.71 -9.37 14.96
N ALA A 36 -4.95 -8.56 13.92
CA ALA A 36 -5.71 -7.33 14.01
C ALA A 36 -7.12 -7.58 14.56
N LYS A 37 -7.77 -8.68 14.15
CA LYS A 37 -9.05 -9.11 14.70
C LYS A 37 -8.97 -9.36 16.21
N ARG A 38 -8.00 -10.17 16.66
CA ARG A 38 -7.83 -10.49 18.09
C ARG A 38 -7.60 -9.25 18.95
N LEU A 39 -6.86 -8.28 18.42
CA LEU A 39 -6.63 -7.00 19.11
C LEU A 39 -7.87 -6.09 19.12
N SER A 40 -8.81 -6.33 18.20
CA SER A 40 -9.94 -5.45 17.92
C SER A 40 -11.29 -5.97 18.39
N SER A 41 -11.40 -7.23 18.83
CA SER A 41 -12.67 -7.86 19.23
C SER A 41 -13.27 -7.25 20.50
N ASP A 42 -12.44 -6.66 21.35
CA ASP A 42 -12.84 -6.34 22.72
C ASP A 42 -13.14 -4.84 22.93
N ASN A 43 -12.92 -3.98 21.92
CA ASN A 43 -13.05 -2.53 22.11
C ASN A 43 -13.47 -1.74 20.85
N ALA A 44 -14.71 -1.25 20.85
CA ALA A 44 -15.26 -0.41 19.78
C ALA A 44 -14.50 0.93 19.61
N HIS A 45 -13.89 1.48 20.66
CA HIS A 45 -13.04 2.66 20.55
C HIS A 45 -11.73 2.34 19.84
N PHE A 46 -11.17 1.15 20.04
CA PHE A 46 -9.97 0.71 19.34
C PHE A 46 -10.23 0.59 17.83
N GLN A 47 -11.39 0.07 17.43
CA GLN A 47 -11.80 -0.02 16.03
C GLN A 47 -11.86 1.35 15.33
N LYS A 48 -12.35 2.38 16.02
CA LYS A 48 -12.41 3.76 15.51
C LYS A 48 -11.02 4.38 15.38
N ARG A 49 -10.15 4.19 16.37
CA ARG A 49 -8.77 4.71 16.34
C ARG A 49 -7.92 4.02 15.28
N PHE A 50 -8.09 2.71 15.11
CA PHE A 50 -7.35 1.93 14.11
C PHE A 50 -7.60 2.44 12.68
N LEU A 51 -8.76 3.05 12.42
CA LEU A 51 -9.08 3.66 11.13
C LEU A 51 -8.13 4.81 10.76
N PHE A 52 -7.62 5.54 11.75
CA PHE A 52 -6.71 6.66 11.56
C PHE A 52 -5.25 6.24 11.57
N VAL A 53 -4.93 4.99 11.92
CA VAL A 53 -3.57 4.47 11.86
C VAL A 53 -3.19 4.31 10.38
N PRO A 54 -2.20 5.07 9.87
CA PRO A 54 -1.84 5.06 8.45
C PRO A 54 -0.92 3.87 8.14
N TRP A 55 -1.34 2.66 8.51
CA TRP A 55 -0.50 1.47 8.44
C TRP A 55 -0.10 1.12 6.99
N ARG A 56 -0.92 1.48 6.00
CA ARG A 56 -0.62 1.33 4.57
C ARG A 56 0.52 2.27 4.17
N THR A 57 0.48 3.51 4.64
CA THR A 57 1.59 4.45 4.46
C THR A 57 2.85 3.97 5.14
N LEU A 58 2.76 3.40 6.35
CA LEU A 58 3.91 2.82 7.04
C LEU A 58 4.55 1.67 6.25
N LEU A 59 3.75 0.84 5.58
CA LEU A 59 4.25 -0.19 4.68
C LEU A 59 4.98 0.42 3.47
N VAL A 60 4.38 1.41 2.80
CA VAL A 60 5.02 2.12 1.67
C VAL A 60 6.32 2.79 2.12
N ALA A 61 6.31 3.45 3.28
CA ALA A 61 7.48 4.13 3.84
C ALA A 61 8.62 3.16 4.14
N SER A 62 8.29 2.03 4.78
CA SER A 62 9.24 0.97 5.08
C SER A 62 9.90 0.45 3.80
N LEU A 63 9.15 0.39 2.70
CA LEU A 63 9.67 -0.06 1.42
C LEU A 63 10.56 0.92 0.70
N LEU A 64 10.08 2.16 0.55
CA LEU A 64 10.81 3.17 -0.21
C LEU A 64 12.14 3.50 0.44
N VAL A 65 12.18 3.51 1.78
CA VAL A 65 13.37 3.93 2.54
C VAL A 65 14.31 2.76 2.83
N PHE A 66 13.78 1.58 3.18
CA PHE A 66 14.62 0.47 3.61
C PHE A 66 14.75 -0.62 2.53
N LEU A 67 13.64 -1.16 2.04
CA LEU A 67 13.67 -2.36 1.21
C LEU A 67 14.28 -2.11 -0.17
N TYR A 68 13.85 -1.05 -0.88
CA TYR A 68 14.32 -0.76 -2.23
C TYR A 68 15.81 -0.44 -2.31
N PRO A 69 16.33 0.56 -1.59
CA PRO A 69 17.73 0.92 -1.71
C PRO A 69 18.66 -0.08 -1.04
N VAL A 70 18.36 -0.52 0.19
CA VAL A 70 19.30 -1.30 1.01
C VAL A 70 19.33 -2.77 0.61
N ILE A 71 18.17 -3.36 0.31
CA ILE A 71 18.06 -4.81 0.13
C ILE A 71 18.07 -5.20 -1.35
N ILE A 72 17.59 -4.34 -2.25
CA ILE A 72 17.48 -4.66 -3.68
C ILE A 72 18.59 -3.96 -4.48
N MET A 73 18.63 -2.63 -4.46
CA MET A 73 19.48 -1.87 -5.39
C MET A 73 20.97 -1.94 -5.06
N ILE A 74 21.35 -1.76 -3.79
CA ILE A 74 22.76 -1.80 -3.38
C ILE A 74 23.43 -3.16 -3.62
N PRO A 75 22.86 -4.31 -3.19
CA PRO A 75 23.55 -5.58 -3.30
C PRO A 75 23.41 -6.26 -4.68
N LEU A 76 22.31 -6.06 -5.40
CA LEU A 76 22.04 -6.76 -6.67
C LEU A 76 22.30 -5.91 -7.91
N GLY A 77 22.56 -4.62 -7.73
CA GLY A 77 22.73 -3.66 -8.82
C GLY A 77 21.45 -3.44 -9.64
N LEU A 78 21.63 -2.89 -10.84
CA LEU A 78 20.55 -2.56 -11.78
C LEU A 78 20.54 -3.60 -12.91
N GLY A 79 19.79 -4.69 -12.70
CA GLY A 79 19.71 -5.80 -13.66
C GLY A 79 18.37 -6.54 -13.62
N LEU A 80 18.24 -7.60 -14.44
CA LEU A 80 17.00 -8.38 -14.57
C LEU A 80 16.46 -8.85 -13.21
N LEU A 81 17.34 -9.38 -12.36
CA LEU A 81 16.98 -9.89 -11.04
C LEU A 81 16.42 -8.78 -10.12
N SER A 82 17.03 -7.60 -10.13
CA SER A 82 16.54 -6.44 -9.37
C SER A 82 15.15 -6.00 -9.84
N GLY A 83 14.87 -6.10 -11.14
CA GLY A 83 13.55 -5.84 -11.72
C GLY A 83 12.50 -6.85 -11.28
N ILE A 84 12.82 -8.15 -11.36
CA ILE A 84 11.93 -9.24 -10.89
C ILE A 84 11.60 -9.06 -9.41
N LEU A 85 12.60 -8.81 -8.58
CA LEU A 85 12.40 -8.62 -7.14
C LEU A 85 11.60 -7.36 -6.83
N SER A 86 11.87 -6.25 -7.52
CA SER A 86 11.10 -5.01 -7.34
C SER A 86 9.61 -5.22 -7.66
N VAL A 87 9.31 -5.85 -8.80
CA VAL A 87 7.93 -6.16 -9.19
C VAL A 87 7.29 -7.15 -8.21
N GLY A 88 8.00 -8.22 -7.86
CA GLY A 88 7.49 -9.24 -6.93
C GLY A 88 7.20 -8.70 -5.54
N VAL A 89 8.08 -7.82 -5.03
CA VAL A 89 7.91 -7.13 -3.76
C VAL A 89 6.71 -6.17 -3.78
N ASN A 90 6.51 -5.43 -4.88
CA ASN A 90 5.32 -4.59 -5.02
C ASN A 90 4.04 -5.44 -5.01
N ILE A 91 4.02 -6.53 -5.79
CA ILE A 91 2.84 -7.40 -5.86
C ILE A 91 2.59 -8.10 -4.54
N PHE A 92 3.64 -8.53 -3.83
CA PHE A 92 3.55 -9.05 -2.47
C PHE A 92 2.80 -8.09 -1.54
N LEU A 93 3.10 -6.79 -1.58
CA LEU A 93 2.42 -5.82 -0.73
C LEU A 93 0.99 -5.55 -1.16
N ILE A 94 0.76 -5.43 -2.47
CA ILE A 94 -0.60 -5.23 -2.99
C ILE A 94 -1.46 -6.40 -2.53
N ALA A 95 -0.96 -7.63 -2.70
CA ALA A 95 -1.63 -8.84 -2.22
C ALA A 95 -1.83 -8.82 -0.70
N LEU A 96 -0.80 -8.47 0.07
CA LEU A 96 -0.87 -8.39 1.54
C LEU A 96 -1.92 -7.36 1.99
N VAL A 97 -1.88 -6.14 1.48
CA VAL A 97 -2.80 -5.06 1.87
C VAL A 97 -4.22 -5.38 1.45
N MET A 98 -4.42 -5.86 0.21
CA MET A 98 -5.74 -6.27 -0.27
C MET A 98 -6.30 -7.46 0.52
N THR A 99 -5.45 -8.40 0.93
CA THR A 99 -5.86 -9.53 1.77
C THR A 99 -6.28 -9.03 3.15
N VAL A 100 -5.47 -8.20 3.80
CA VAL A 100 -5.81 -7.61 5.11
C VAL A 100 -7.14 -6.86 5.03
N ASP A 101 -7.30 -6.00 4.02
CA ASP A 101 -8.53 -5.24 3.80
C ASP A 101 -9.73 -6.16 3.56
N ALA A 102 -9.61 -7.14 2.66
CA ALA A 102 -10.70 -8.05 2.34
C ALA A 102 -11.19 -8.83 3.58
N TYR A 103 -10.27 -9.31 4.41
CA TYR A 103 -10.62 -10.07 5.62
C TYR A 103 -11.15 -9.18 6.75
N LEU A 104 -10.66 -7.95 6.89
CA LEU A 104 -11.18 -6.99 7.88
C LEU A 104 -12.54 -6.42 7.47
N ILE A 105 -12.74 -6.11 6.18
CA ILE A 105 -14.00 -5.58 5.64
C ILE A 105 -15.09 -6.65 5.72
N ARG A 106 -14.82 -7.91 5.34
CA ARG A 106 -15.82 -8.98 5.41
C ARG A 106 -16.38 -9.19 6.82
N GLN A 107 -15.63 -8.80 7.85
CA GLN A 107 -16.03 -8.93 9.25
C GLN A 107 -16.75 -7.70 9.80
N ARG A 108 -16.50 -6.51 9.25
CA ARG A 108 -17.28 -5.31 9.53
C ARG A 108 -18.49 -5.35 8.59
N ALA A 109 -19.55 -6.05 9.00
CA ALA A 109 -20.71 -6.45 8.21
C ALA A 109 -21.53 -5.31 7.55
N ASP A 110 -21.02 -4.08 7.44
CA ASP A 110 -21.87 -2.92 7.17
C ASP A 110 -21.26 -1.89 6.22
N ASP A 111 -22.05 -1.63 5.18
CA ASP A 111 -22.01 -0.53 4.21
C ASP A 111 -20.98 -0.62 3.07
N GLU A 112 -21.52 -0.78 1.86
CA GLU A 112 -20.78 -0.76 0.59
C GLU A 112 -19.91 0.51 0.46
N LYS A 113 -20.36 1.64 1.02
CA LYS A 113 -19.61 2.91 1.01
C LYS A 113 -18.29 2.80 1.77
N VAL A 114 -18.28 2.13 2.93
CA VAL A 114 -17.06 1.93 3.73
C VAL A 114 -16.09 1.02 3.01
N ARG A 115 -16.60 -0.02 2.32
CA ARG A 115 -15.81 -0.93 1.50
C ARG A 115 -15.17 -0.21 0.32
N ILE A 116 -15.95 0.54 -0.47
CA ILE A 116 -15.43 1.32 -1.60
C ILE A 116 -14.40 2.33 -1.11
N SER A 117 -14.71 3.08 -0.04
CA SER A 117 -13.77 4.06 0.53
C SER A 117 -12.45 3.41 0.97
N SER A 118 -12.47 2.21 1.55
CA SER A 118 -11.24 1.50 1.94
C SER A 118 -10.42 1.10 0.72
N VAL A 119 -11.06 0.60 -0.34
CA VAL A 119 -10.37 0.23 -1.58
C VAL A 119 -9.75 1.46 -2.25
N VAL A 120 -10.50 2.56 -2.37
CA VAL A 120 -10.01 3.82 -2.94
C VAL A 120 -8.82 4.34 -2.14
N ARG A 121 -8.90 4.30 -0.81
CA ARG A 121 -7.80 4.67 0.08
C ARG A 121 -6.54 3.85 -0.19
N THR A 122 -6.68 2.53 -0.28
CA THR A 122 -5.57 1.61 -0.57
C THR A 122 -4.97 1.87 -1.95
N LEU A 123 -5.80 2.01 -2.98
CA LEU A 123 -5.34 2.32 -4.34
C LEU A 123 -4.63 3.68 -4.41
N SER A 124 -5.10 4.68 -3.66
CA SER A 124 -4.49 6.02 -3.62
C SER A 124 -3.10 6.01 -2.98
N VAL A 125 -2.88 5.20 -1.95
CA VAL A 125 -1.56 5.03 -1.34
C VAL A 125 -0.64 4.21 -2.24
N LEU A 126 -1.17 3.13 -2.83
CA LEU A 126 -0.41 2.28 -3.76
C LEU A 126 -0.04 2.98 -5.07
N SER A 127 -0.85 3.93 -5.54
CA SER A 127 -0.55 4.67 -6.77
C SER A 127 0.75 5.47 -6.65
N ILE A 128 1.08 5.97 -5.45
CA ILE A 128 2.37 6.66 -5.20
C ILE A 128 3.53 5.68 -5.34
N LEU A 129 3.40 4.47 -4.79
CA LEU A 129 4.41 3.42 -4.94
C LEU A 129 4.61 3.06 -6.43
N LEU A 130 3.52 2.89 -7.18
CA LEU A 130 3.57 2.61 -8.61
C LEU A 130 4.16 3.78 -9.41
N ALA A 131 3.74 5.02 -9.12
CA ALA A 131 4.25 6.23 -9.77
C ALA A 131 5.75 6.42 -9.51
N THR A 132 6.24 6.00 -8.33
CA THR A 132 7.67 6.01 -8.03
C THR A 132 8.44 5.13 -9.02
N GLN A 133 7.94 3.91 -9.29
CA GLN A 133 8.55 2.98 -10.24
C GLN A 133 8.45 3.47 -11.68
N VAL A 134 7.29 4.01 -12.07
CA VAL A 134 7.12 4.60 -13.40
C VAL A 134 8.06 5.77 -13.60
N GLY A 135 8.28 6.61 -12.58
CA GLY A 135 9.24 7.72 -12.65
C GLY A 135 10.67 7.29 -12.98
N ILE A 136 11.09 6.11 -12.50
CA ILE A 136 12.40 5.53 -12.87
C ILE A 136 12.50 5.30 -14.37
N VAL A 137 11.40 4.89 -15.01
CA VAL A 137 11.34 4.55 -16.45
C VAL A 137 11.05 5.78 -17.32
N SER A 138 10.12 6.65 -16.90
CA SER A 138 9.64 7.78 -17.69
C SER A 138 10.55 9.00 -17.64
N GLY A 139 11.48 9.07 -16.67
CA GLY A 139 12.38 10.20 -16.52
C GLY A 139 11.75 11.43 -15.85
N LEU A 140 10.57 11.29 -15.24
CA LEU A 140 9.80 12.40 -14.67
C LEU A 140 9.34 12.12 -13.24
N GLY A 141 9.11 13.19 -12.47
CA GLY A 141 8.52 13.15 -11.13
C GLY A 141 9.48 12.77 -10.00
N LEU A 142 8.91 12.63 -8.79
CA LEU A 142 9.70 12.37 -7.57
C LEU A 142 10.42 11.01 -7.58
N GLY A 143 9.86 10.01 -8.27
CA GLY A 143 10.51 8.72 -8.45
C GLY A 143 11.78 8.82 -9.30
N TYR A 144 11.76 9.63 -10.36
CA TYR A 144 12.94 9.92 -11.16
C TYR A 144 14.00 10.67 -10.37
N GLU A 145 13.61 11.74 -9.65
CA GLU A 145 14.56 12.51 -8.84
C GLU A 145 15.21 11.65 -7.76
N ALA A 146 14.46 10.77 -7.08
CA ALA A 146 15.03 9.81 -6.14
C ALA A 146 16.09 8.93 -6.82
N TYR A 147 15.74 8.33 -7.97
CA TYR A 147 16.63 7.43 -8.70
C TYR A 147 17.87 8.12 -9.26
N LYS A 148 17.72 9.32 -9.83
CA LYS A 148 18.83 10.16 -10.30
C LYS A 148 19.81 10.45 -9.17
N ASN A 149 19.31 10.82 -8.00
CA ASN A 149 20.16 11.11 -6.84
C ASN A 149 20.86 9.85 -6.29
N ILE A 150 20.23 8.66 -6.36
CA ILE A 150 20.90 7.38 -6.06
C ILE A 150 22.06 7.14 -7.02
N ARG A 151 21.86 7.35 -8.33
CA ARG A 151 22.92 7.17 -9.34
C ARG A 151 24.07 8.15 -9.15
N LEU A 152 23.79 9.35 -8.65
CA LEU A 152 24.80 10.36 -8.31
C LEU A 152 25.41 10.17 -6.92
N LEU A 153 25.07 9.08 -6.20
CA LEU A 153 25.48 8.81 -4.81
C LEU A 153 25.10 9.94 -3.83
N ASN A 154 24.13 10.79 -4.19
CA ASN A 154 23.57 11.82 -3.33
C ASN A 154 22.39 11.27 -2.53
N PHE A 155 22.70 10.40 -1.56
CA PHE A 155 21.68 9.71 -0.77
C PHE A 155 20.78 10.66 0.03
N ASN A 156 21.30 11.81 0.47
CA ASN A 156 20.51 12.81 1.19
C ASN A 156 19.35 13.35 0.34
N ALA A 157 19.62 13.69 -0.92
CA ALA A 157 18.59 14.16 -1.84
C ALA A 157 17.60 13.05 -2.26
N ALA A 158 18.10 11.81 -2.40
CA ALA A 158 17.25 10.64 -2.67
C ALA A 158 16.28 10.38 -1.50
N ILE A 159 16.77 10.40 -0.27
CA ILE A 159 15.97 10.27 0.95
C ILE A 159 14.93 11.39 1.02
N GLY A 160 15.32 12.64 0.74
CA GLY A 160 14.38 13.76 0.68
C GLY A 160 13.23 13.51 -0.30
N SER A 161 13.52 12.94 -1.48
CA SER A 161 12.50 12.60 -2.48
C SER A 161 11.56 11.49 -1.97
N TRP A 162 12.09 10.44 -1.31
CA TRP A 162 11.25 9.41 -0.69
C TRP A 162 10.38 9.95 0.44
N LEU A 163 10.93 10.82 1.30
CA LEU A 163 10.18 11.46 2.38
C LEU A 163 9.02 12.28 1.84
N TRP A 164 9.20 13.01 0.73
CA TRP A 164 8.10 13.72 0.07
C TRP A 164 7.00 12.79 -0.43
N MET A 165 7.37 11.65 -1.02
CA MET A 165 6.38 10.65 -1.47
C MET A 165 5.64 10.00 -0.30
N ILE A 166 6.34 9.71 0.79
CA ILE A 166 5.75 9.19 2.04
C ILE A 166 4.81 10.22 2.66
N PHE A 167 5.21 11.48 2.68
CA PHE A 167 4.39 12.57 3.18
C PHE A 167 3.10 12.72 2.36
N LEU A 168 3.19 12.66 1.03
CA LEU A 168 2.01 12.68 0.16
C LEU A 168 1.10 11.46 0.42
N ALA A 169 1.68 10.26 0.57
CA ALA A 169 0.94 9.05 0.90
C ALA A 169 0.22 9.18 2.23
N LEU A 170 0.89 9.75 3.25
CA LEU A 170 0.31 10.01 4.55
C LEU A 170 -0.89 10.96 4.46
N ILE A 171 -0.78 12.06 3.70
CA ILE A 171 -1.89 13.00 3.49
C ILE A 171 -3.08 12.28 2.87
N LEU A 172 -2.87 11.53 1.78
CA LEU A 172 -3.95 10.79 1.13
C LEU A 172 -4.58 9.77 2.09
N ASP A 173 -3.75 9.00 2.80
CA ASP A 173 -4.19 7.98 3.76
C ASP A 173 -5.05 8.60 4.88
N LEU A 174 -4.65 9.75 5.41
CA LEU A 174 -5.40 10.48 6.43
C LEU A 174 -6.70 11.10 5.89
N VAL A 175 -6.67 11.73 4.71
CA VAL A 175 -7.85 12.34 4.08
C VAL A 175 -8.92 11.27 3.82
N PHE A 176 -8.54 10.15 3.20
CA PHE A 176 -9.48 9.05 2.97
C PHE A 176 -9.88 8.35 4.28
N GLY A 177 -9.01 8.32 5.29
CA GLY A 177 -9.37 7.86 6.63
C GLY A 177 -10.45 8.72 7.27
N LEU A 178 -10.37 10.04 7.12
CA LEU A 178 -11.41 10.96 7.59
C LEU A 178 -12.73 10.75 6.84
N VAL A 179 -12.69 10.62 5.50
CA VAL A 179 -13.88 10.32 4.69
C VAL A 179 -14.56 9.03 5.15
N GLN A 180 -13.76 7.97 5.36
CA GLN A 180 -14.25 6.69 5.84
C GLN A 180 -14.86 6.80 7.25
N TYR A 181 -14.29 7.62 8.13
CA TYR A 181 -14.85 7.90 9.46
C TYR A 181 -16.20 8.62 9.38
N LEU A 182 -16.35 9.59 8.49
CA LEU A 182 -17.61 10.32 8.30
C LEU A 182 -18.73 9.40 7.83
N PHE A 183 -18.45 8.46 6.92
CA PHE A 183 -19.42 7.44 6.51
C PHE A 183 -19.85 6.53 7.66
N MET A 184 -18.91 6.13 8.53
CA MET A 184 -19.26 5.34 9.72
C MET A 184 -20.07 6.14 10.75
N LYS A 185 -19.78 7.43 10.95
CA LYS A 185 -20.47 8.27 11.94
C LYS A 185 -21.96 8.47 11.59
N ASN A 186 -22.27 8.75 10.33
CA ASN A 186 -23.64 8.98 9.88
C ASN A 186 -24.57 7.76 10.10
N LYS A 187 -24.02 6.55 10.23
CA LYS A 187 -24.79 5.32 10.45
C LYS A 187 -25.10 5.04 11.93
N ILE A 188 -24.28 5.54 12.85
CA ILE A 188 -24.44 5.28 14.30
C ILE A 188 -25.52 6.17 14.92
N GLN A 189 -25.70 7.40 14.43
CA GLN A 189 -26.70 8.33 14.94
C GLN A 189 -28.17 7.89 14.79
N PRO A 190 -28.63 7.30 13.66
CA PRO A 190 -30.02 6.87 13.54
C PRO A 190 -30.35 5.62 14.37
N ALA A 191 -29.43 4.66 14.51
CA ALA A 191 -29.68 3.42 15.25
C ALA A 191 -29.96 3.67 16.75
N ILE A 192 -29.26 4.66 17.34
CA ILE A 192 -29.51 5.06 18.73
C ILE A 192 -30.86 5.76 18.85
N ALA A 193 -31.26 6.59 17.86
CA ALA A 193 -32.53 7.30 17.91
C ALA A 193 -33.76 6.37 17.87
N GLU A 194 -33.68 5.22 17.19
CA GLU A 194 -34.76 4.21 17.15
C GLU A 194 -34.88 3.40 18.46
N GLU A 195 -33.76 3.13 19.14
CA GLU A 195 -33.75 2.39 20.42
C GLU A 195 -34.39 3.21 21.56
N TYR A 196 -34.22 4.54 21.54
CA TYR A 196 -34.86 5.45 22.50
C TYR A 196 -36.34 5.77 22.18
N GLN A 197 -36.85 5.39 21.01
CA GLN A 197 -38.28 5.56 20.68
C GLN A 197 -39.12 4.31 21.01
N THR A 198 -38.47 3.17 21.28
CA THR A 198 -39.14 1.91 21.61
C THR A 198 -39.11 1.58 23.11
N THR A 199 -38.49 2.43 23.93
CA THR A 199 -38.50 2.39 25.40
C THR A 199 -39.35 3.51 25.99
#